data_AF-A0A7S4NKI1-F1
#
_entry.id   AF-A0A7S4NKI1-F1
#
_cell.length_a   1.000
_cell.length_b   1.000
_cell.length_c   1.000
_cell.angle_alpha   90.00
_cell.angle_beta   90.00
_cell.angle_gamma   90.00
#
_symmetry.space_group_name_H-M   'P 1'
#
loop_
_entity.id
_entity.type
_entity.pdbx_description
1 polymer ?
#
loop_
_entity_poly.entity_id
_entity_poly.type
_entity_poly.pdbx_seq_one_letter_code
_entity_poly.pdbx_strand_id
1 'polypeptide(L)'
;TTNAMGHSAVKQGHKTLPCHKKVSVNHFDIDAFISVWSACNPSLTKDFFDALLQAAAIGDFREFDQTQLGSDLGLKICCWINTMERRLFSRPFEDGDEDKWPYFMQEGRFLHFLRNPDEHEEEWKEEYSRVKSDLVSIEELGRIRCYDDISLCVVQVPEPIHYYALFSVSKGYDVVLSGYSRNRHEIEQKYTQFVNLASRRTLPRLELATLCKTLNELEEYAAKAAERRTIGAMRRRSAKKESQMTWKCERVVDTGPLLRLEDSESPEAMTRAQRYAHPYERDIQSSKIKLNSMERLLVSYMTHSYNGVTPKLRWTWNDIHHFNKSIRYDNWKVDFESLVTAAL
;
A
#
# COMPACT_ATOMS: atom_id res chain seq x y z
N THR A 1 -9.51 13.25 5.57
CA THR A 1 -8.47 13.56 6.57
C THR A 1 -9.04 14.29 7.78
N THR A 2 -9.65 13.56 8.70
CA THR A 2 -10.17 14.07 9.99
C THR A 2 -9.07 14.26 11.03
N ASN A 3 -7.95 13.54 10.89
CA ASN A 3 -6.89 13.46 11.91
C ASN A 3 -5.91 14.64 11.86
N ALA A 4 -5.47 15.04 10.65
CA ALA A 4 -4.76 16.30 10.47
C ALA A 4 -5.60 17.52 10.92
N MET A 5 -6.94 17.43 10.84
CA MET A 5 -7.84 18.45 11.40
C MET A 5 -7.85 18.43 12.93
N GLY A 6 -7.77 17.27 13.57
CA GLY A 6 -7.66 17.13 15.04
C GLY A 6 -6.38 17.78 15.60
N HIS A 7 -5.21 17.43 15.07
CA HIS A 7 -3.94 18.05 15.51
C HIS A 7 -3.88 19.52 15.18
N SER A 8 -4.33 19.92 13.98
CA SER A 8 -4.40 21.33 13.60
C SER A 8 -5.36 22.10 14.52
N ALA A 9 -6.49 21.51 14.91
CA ALA A 9 -7.42 22.11 15.87
C ALA A 9 -6.79 22.27 17.26
N VAL A 10 -6.01 21.29 17.73
CA VAL A 10 -5.25 21.40 18.99
C VAL A 10 -4.22 22.52 18.91
N LYS A 11 -3.43 22.57 17.83
CA LYS A 11 -2.42 23.62 17.60
C LYS A 11 -3.05 25.01 17.51
N GLN A 12 -4.18 25.13 16.84
CA GLN A 12 -4.94 26.37 16.70
C GLN A 12 -5.73 26.75 17.96
N GLY A 13 -5.70 25.93 19.02
CA GLY A 13 -6.43 26.20 20.26
C GLY A 13 -7.95 26.25 20.03
N HIS A 14 -8.47 25.37 19.16
CA HIS A 14 -9.87 25.39 18.76
C HIS A 14 -10.78 25.28 19.99
N LYS A 15 -11.71 26.23 20.12
CA LYS A 15 -12.51 26.46 21.34
C LYS A 15 -13.37 25.27 21.77
N THR A 16 -13.59 24.31 20.87
CA THR A 16 -14.42 23.13 21.12
C THR A 16 -13.66 22.02 21.85
N LEU A 17 -12.34 21.90 21.72
CA LEU A 17 -11.59 20.81 22.35
C LEU A 17 -11.67 20.82 23.89
N PRO A 18 -11.57 21.98 24.58
CA PRO A 18 -11.71 22.04 26.04
C PRO A 18 -13.14 21.84 26.54
N CYS A 19 -14.17 21.96 25.67
CA CYS A 19 -15.57 21.87 26.11
C CYS A 19 -16.14 20.45 26.09
N HIS A 20 -15.41 19.48 25.53
CA HIS A 20 -15.85 18.08 25.47
C HIS A 20 -15.26 17.26 26.61
N LYS A 21 -16.11 16.48 27.29
CA LYS A 21 -15.73 15.61 28.41
C LYS A 21 -15.35 14.19 27.98
N LYS A 22 -15.58 13.82 26.72
CA LYS A 22 -15.37 12.48 26.18
C LYS A 22 -14.90 12.57 24.74
N VAL A 23 -14.03 11.64 24.37
CA VAL A 23 -13.58 11.38 23.00
C VAL A 23 -13.95 9.93 22.69
N SER A 24 -14.47 9.67 21.49
CA SER A 24 -14.85 8.31 21.07
C SER A 24 -14.39 8.07 19.65
N VAL A 25 -13.95 6.84 19.38
CA VAL A 25 -13.61 6.35 18.05
C VAL A 25 -14.10 4.90 17.92
N ASN A 26 -14.37 4.45 16.70
CA ASN A 26 -15.00 3.15 16.44
C ASN A 26 -14.02 2.08 15.94
N HIS A 27 -12.72 2.37 15.94
CA HIS A 27 -11.65 1.47 15.52
C HIS A 27 -10.33 1.85 16.21
N PHE A 28 -9.33 0.98 16.12
CA PHE A 28 -7.95 1.23 16.56
C PHE A 28 -7.00 1.02 15.39
N ASP A 29 -6.33 2.10 15.01
CA ASP A 29 -5.15 2.16 14.14
C ASP A 29 -4.28 3.34 14.61
N ILE A 30 -3.12 3.53 13.98
CA ILE A 30 -2.12 4.51 14.40
C ILE A 30 -2.71 5.93 14.44
N ASP A 31 -3.41 6.36 13.39
CA ASP A 31 -3.98 7.70 13.27
C ASP A 31 -5.18 7.91 14.21
N ALA A 32 -6.03 6.91 14.44
CA ALA A 32 -7.06 6.98 15.47
C ALA A 32 -6.46 7.12 16.87
N PHE A 33 -5.46 6.29 17.20
CA PHE A 33 -4.78 6.34 18.49
C PHE A 33 -4.16 7.71 18.74
N ILE A 34 -3.38 8.21 17.79
CA ILE A 34 -2.73 9.51 17.87
C ILE A 34 -3.76 10.64 18.00
N SER A 35 -4.88 10.57 17.26
CA SER A 35 -5.95 11.56 17.34
C SER A 35 -6.64 11.58 18.72
N VAL A 36 -6.96 10.40 19.27
CA VAL A 36 -7.56 10.27 20.61
C VAL A 36 -6.59 10.76 21.68
N TRP A 37 -5.33 10.31 21.64
CA TRP A 37 -4.32 10.75 22.60
C TRP A 37 -4.15 12.26 22.55
N SER A 38 -4.14 12.86 21.36
CA SER A 38 -4.01 14.31 21.21
C SER A 38 -5.20 15.12 21.70
N ALA A 39 -6.42 14.61 21.50
CA ALA A 39 -7.61 15.23 22.05
C ALA A 39 -7.65 15.16 23.58
N CYS A 40 -7.17 14.06 24.17
CA CYS A 40 -7.07 13.90 25.63
C CYS A 40 -5.91 14.70 26.25
N ASN A 41 -4.85 14.97 25.49
CA ASN A 41 -3.61 15.60 25.96
C ASN A 41 -3.21 16.82 25.12
N PRO A 42 -4.04 17.87 25.05
CA PRO A 42 -3.85 18.97 24.09
C PRO A 42 -2.58 19.80 24.37
N SER A 43 -2.18 19.96 25.64
CA SER A 43 -0.95 20.68 25.98
C SER A 43 0.28 19.89 25.53
N LEU A 44 0.35 18.60 25.86
CA LEU A 44 1.47 17.72 25.46
C LEU A 44 1.54 17.53 23.94
N THR A 45 0.39 17.54 23.26
CA THR A 45 0.35 17.48 21.78
C THR A 45 1.09 18.63 21.13
N LYS A 46 1.11 19.82 21.75
CA LYS A 46 1.85 20.95 21.20
C LYS A 46 3.36 20.71 21.26
N ASP A 47 3.82 20.07 22.33
CA ASP A 47 5.25 19.77 22.53
C ASP A 47 5.77 18.74 21.52
N PHE A 48 4.92 17.81 21.09
CA PHE A 48 5.26 16.74 20.13
C PHE A 48 4.58 16.89 18.76
N PHE A 49 4.11 18.10 18.42
CA PHE A 49 3.22 18.32 17.27
C PHE A 49 3.76 17.75 15.96
N ASP A 50 5.01 18.04 15.62
CA ASP A 50 5.59 17.63 14.34
C ASP A 50 5.72 16.10 14.26
N ALA A 51 6.14 15.44 15.34
CA ALA A 51 6.26 13.98 15.37
C ALA A 51 4.90 13.29 15.29
N LEU A 52 3.88 13.79 15.99
CA LEU A 52 2.52 13.23 15.94
C LEU A 52 1.88 13.44 14.56
N LEU A 53 2.15 14.58 13.92
CA LEU A 53 1.71 14.84 12.55
C LEU A 53 2.36 13.86 11.55
N GLN A 54 3.66 13.62 11.68
CA GLN A 54 4.36 12.64 10.84
C GLN A 54 3.85 11.22 11.12
N ALA A 55 3.69 10.83 12.38
CA ALA A 55 3.16 9.51 12.73
C ALA A 55 1.74 9.28 12.18
N ALA A 56 0.87 10.29 12.21
CA ALA A 56 -0.45 10.20 11.59
C ALA A 56 -0.35 10.02 10.06
N ALA A 57 0.55 10.74 9.38
CA ALA A 57 0.74 10.58 7.94
C ALA A 57 1.33 9.21 7.56
N ILE A 58 2.31 8.73 8.32
CA ILE A 58 2.94 7.43 8.13
C ILE A 58 1.95 6.29 8.45
N GLY A 59 1.16 6.41 9.51
CA GLY A 59 0.18 5.40 9.90
C GLY A 59 -0.88 5.15 8.83
N ASP A 60 -1.57 6.21 8.41
CA ASP A 60 -2.70 6.15 7.45
C ASP A 60 -2.22 5.90 6.02
N PHE A 61 -1.25 6.71 5.56
CA PHE A 61 -0.85 6.74 4.15
C PHE A 61 0.40 5.93 3.86
N ARG A 62 1.12 5.49 4.90
CA ARG A 62 2.40 4.77 4.77
C ARG A 62 3.48 5.59 4.05
N GLU A 63 3.29 6.90 3.98
CA GLU A 63 4.20 7.85 3.33
C GLU A 63 5.14 8.45 4.37
N PHE A 64 6.37 7.93 4.45
CA PHE A 64 7.42 8.48 5.30
C PHE A 64 8.30 9.46 4.51
N ASP A 65 8.67 10.57 5.14
CA ASP A 65 9.50 11.60 4.53
C ASP A 65 10.55 12.06 5.54
N GLN A 66 11.77 11.54 5.34
CA GLN A 66 12.93 11.76 6.21
C GLN A 66 13.30 13.25 6.34
N THR A 67 12.87 14.09 5.41
CA THR A 67 13.19 15.52 5.39
C THR A 67 12.30 16.34 6.31
N GLN A 68 11.15 15.78 6.74
CA GLN A 68 10.20 16.50 7.59
C GLN A 68 10.66 16.53 9.04
N LEU A 69 10.39 17.65 9.70
CA LEU A 69 10.61 17.78 11.15
C LEU A 69 9.75 16.75 11.89
N GLY A 70 10.32 16.10 12.90
CA GLY A 70 9.66 15.08 13.69
C GLY A 70 9.48 13.72 12.98
N SER A 71 9.96 13.55 11.74
CA SER A 71 9.79 12.31 10.97
C SER A 71 10.43 11.10 11.62
N ASP A 72 11.61 11.26 12.23
CA ASP A 72 12.30 10.17 12.92
C ASP A 72 11.46 9.61 14.08
N LEU A 73 11.04 10.49 15.00
CA LEU A 73 10.17 10.09 16.11
C LEU A 73 8.81 9.60 15.58
N GLY A 74 8.28 10.22 14.52
CA GLY A 74 7.04 9.79 13.87
C GLY A 74 7.10 8.35 13.36
N LEU A 75 8.21 7.97 12.74
CA LEU A 75 8.46 6.60 12.30
C LEU A 75 8.62 5.65 13.48
N LYS A 76 9.38 6.04 14.52
CA LYS A 76 9.51 5.24 15.76
C LYS A 76 8.14 4.97 16.41
N ILE A 77 7.25 5.97 16.47
CA ILE A 77 5.87 5.79 16.97
C ILE A 77 5.13 4.71 16.17
N CYS A 78 5.18 4.78 14.84
CA CYS A 78 4.47 3.82 13.98
C CYS A 78 5.04 2.41 14.15
N CYS A 79 6.37 2.26 14.12
CA CYS A 79 7.03 0.97 14.31
C CYS A 79 6.77 0.38 15.70
N TRP A 80 6.71 1.23 16.74
CA TRP A 80 6.35 0.82 18.10
C TRP A 80 4.92 0.27 18.15
N ILE A 81 3.94 1.01 17.64
CA ILE A 81 2.54 0.58 17.64
C ILE A 81 2.39 -0.73 16.86
N ASN A 82 2.90 -0.80 15.63
CA ASN A 82 2.83 -2.01 14.80
C ASN A 82 3.45 -3.24 15.49
N THR A 83 4.63 -3.05 16.11
CA THR A 83 5.34 -4.13 16.77
C THR A 83 4.58 -4.63 18.00
N MET A 84 4.06 -3.72 18.83
CA MET A 84 3.30 -4.09 20.02
C MET A 84 1.94 -4.70 19.65
N GLU A 85 1.28 -4.19 18.60
CA GLU A 85 0.08 -4.82 18.04
C GLU A 85 0.36 -6.27 17.61
N ARG A 86 1.42 -6.49 16.82
CA ARG A 86 1.79 -7.82 16.33
C ARG A 86 2.23 -8.79 17.43
N ARG A 87 2.82 -8.29 18.53
CA ARG A 87 3.34 -9.13 19.62
C ARG A 87 2.26 -9.52 20.64
N LEU A 88 1.32 -8.63 20.91
CA LEU A 88 0.42 -8.76 22.06
C LEU A 88 -1.04 -9.01 21.68
N PHE A 89 -1.42 -8.75 20.43
CA PHE A 89 -2.81 -8.81 19.99
C PHE A 89 -2.97 -9.67 18.75
N SER A 90 -4.19 -10.11 18.50
CA SER A 90 -4.55 -10.74 17.23
C SER A 90 -4.25 -9.82 16.03
N ARG A 91 -3.88 -10.42 14.89
CA ARG A 91 -3.64 -9.63 13.68
C ARG A 91 -4.93 -9.02 13.18
N PRO A 92 -4.87 -7.90 12.45
CA PRO A 92 -6.04 -7.35 11.78
C PRO A 92 -6.77 -8.41 10.96
N PHE A 93 -8.10 -8.46 11.08
CA PHE A 93 -9.00 -9.39 10.38
C PHE A 93 -8.93 -10.86 10.83
N GLU A 94 -8.20 -11.17 11.90
CA GLU A 94 -8.28 -12.45 12.60
C GLU A 94 -9.24 -12.35 13.79
N ASP A 95 -9.70 -13.50 14.31
CA ASP A 95 -10.63 -13.56 15.43
C ASP A 95 -9.93 -13.10 16.72
N GLY A 96 -10.14 -11.83 17.07
CA GLY A 96 -9.71 -11.24 18.33
C GLY A 96 -10.16 -9.79 18.41
N ASP A 97 -11.38 -9.58 18.92
CA ASP A 97 -11.91 -8.24 19.21
C ASP A 97 -11.36 -7.73 20.55
N GLU A 98 -10.03 -7.80 20.68
CA GLU A 98 -9.32 -7.43 21.90
C GLU A 98 -9.24 -5.90 21.98
N ASP A 99 -9.67 -5.36 23.12
CA ASP A 99 -9.56 -3.93 23.37
C ASP A 99 -8.09 -3.55 23.59
N LYS A 100 -7.50 -2.91 22.57
CA LYS A 100 -6.11 -2.42 22.57
C LYS A 100 -5.94 -1.15 23.38
N TRP A 101 -7.03 -0.40 23.61
CA TRP A 101 -6.97 0.93 24.22
C TRP A 101 -6.36 0.93 25.63
N PRO A 102 -6.74 0.03 26.56
CA PRO A 102 -6.17 0.00 27.91
C PRO A 102 -4.65 -0.15 27.93
N TYR A 103 -4.08 -0.88 26.97
CA TYR A 103 -2.65 -1.08 26.87
C TYR A 103 -1.93 0.20 26.43
N PHE A 104 -2.34 0.79 25.30
CA PHE A 104 -1.66 1.97 24.73
C PHE A 104 -1.97 3.26 25.50
N MET A 105 -3.17 3.39 26.05
CA MET A 105 -3.61 4.54 26.87
C MET A 105 -3.29 4.38 28.36
N GLN A 106 -2.59 3.32 28.76
CA GLN A 106 -2.11 3.18 30.14
C GLN A 106 -1.39 4.47 30.54
N GLU A 107 -1.75 4.99 31.72
CA GLU A 107 -1.28 6.29 32.19
C GLU A 107 0.25 6.41 32.10
N GLY A 108 0.70 7.46 31.41
CA GLY A 108 2.12 7.75 31.23
C GLY A 108 2.85 6.91 30.18
N ARG A 109 2.30 5.78 29.68
CA ARG A 109 3.02 4.87 28.76
C ARG A 109 3.46 5.56 27.47
N PHE A 110 2.51 6.11 26.71
CA PHE A 110 2.85 6.77 25.45
C PHE A 110 3.65 8.06 25.66
N LEU A 111 3.39 8.82 26.74
CA LEU A 111 4.18 10.01 27.04
C LEU A 111 5.64 9.67 27.39
N HIS A 112 5.86 8.58 28.12
CA HIS A 112 7.20 8.09 28.44
C HIS A 112 7.92 7.65 27.17
N PHE A 113 7.24 6.92 26.28
CA PHE A 113 7.77 6.59 24.95
C PHE A 113 8.14 7.85 24.14
N LEU A 114 7.26 8.86 24.08
CA LEU A 114 7.53 10.11 23.35
C LEU A 114 8.76 10.85 23.88
N ARG A 115 9.02 10.79 25.19
CA ARG A 115 10.16 11.46 25.84
C ARG A 115 11.46 10.66 25.72
N ASN A 116 11.37 9.34 25.83
CA ASN A 116 12.52 8.43 25.92
C ASN A 116 12.37 7.26 24.94
N PRO A 117 12.25 7.50 23.62
CA PRO A 117 11.99 6.41 22.66
C PRO A 117 13.09 5.35 22.68
N ASP A 118 14.33 5.72 22.99
CA ASP A 118 15.48 4.81 23.00
C ASP A 118 15.44 3.83 24.20
N GLU A 119 14.70 4.13 25.29
CA GLU A 119 14.44 3.16 26.36
C GLU A 119 13.51 2.01 25.90
N HIS A 120 12.81 2.22 24.78
CA HIS A 120 11.89 1.27 24.16
C HIS A 120 12.47 0.65 22.88
N GLU A 121 13.79 0.68 22.69
CA GLU A 121 14.45 0.24 21.46
C GLU A 121 14.00 -1.17 21.00
N GLU A 122 13.89 -2.12 21.93
CA GLU A 122 13.43 -3.50 21.68
C GLU A 122 12.00 -3.60 21.13
N GLU A 123 11.20 -2.53 21.27
CA GLU A 123 9.80 -2.44 20.85
C GLU A 123 9.63 -1.77 19.47
N TRP A 124 10.66 -1.14 18.88
CA TRP A 124 10.53 -0.47 17.56
C TRP A 124 11.72 -0.65 16.61
N LYS A 125 12.92 -0.95 17.12
CA LYS A 125 14.16 -0.88 16.34
C LYS A 125 14.19 -1.82 15.14
N GLU A 126 13.67 -3.02 15.29
CA GLU A 126 13.68 -4.02 14.22
C GLU A 126 12.92 -3.52 12.99
N GLU A 127 11.66 -3.10 13.17
CA GLU A 127 10.82 -2.60 12.08
C GLU A 127 11.34 -1.26 11.54
N TYR A 128 11.80 -0.35 12.40
CA TYR A 128 12.44 0.90 11.98
C TYR A 128 13.69 0.65 11.12
N SER A 129 14.57 -0.24 11.57
CA SER A 129 15.81 -0.58 10.85
C SER A 129 15.50 -1.20 9.50
N ARG A 130 14.44 -2.02 9.43
CA ARG A 130 13.96 -2.57 8.16
C ARG A 130 13.53 -1.47 7.19
N VAL A 131 12.71 -0.52 7.64
CA VAL A 131 12.28 0.64 6.81
C VAL A 131 13.48 1.41 6.28
N LYS A 132 14.45 1.72 7.15
CA LYS A 132 15.65 2.48 6.78
C LYS A 132 16.53 1.70 5.78
N SER A 133 16.74 0.41 6.02
CA SER A 133 17.48 -0.46 5.11
C SER A 133 16.81 -0.57 3.74
N ASP A 134 15.49 -0.67 3.71
CA ASP A 134 14.75 -0.77 2.44
C ASP A 134 14.79 0.55 1.66
N LEU A 135 14.79 1.71 2.34
CA LEU A 135 15.00 3.01 1.69
C LEU A 135 16.38 3.10 1.05
N VAL A 136 17.43 2.64 1.73
CA VAL A 136 18.79 2.54 1.15
C VAL A 136 18.80 1.59 -0.05
N SER A 137 18.12 0.44 0.03
CA SER A 137 18.04 -0.49 -1.10
C SER A 137 17.39 0.13 -2.33
N ILE A 138 16.33 0.94 -2.14
CA ILE A 138 15.71 1.67 -3.24
C ILE A 138 16.66 2.73 -3.81
N GLU A 139 17.38 3.46 -2.97
CA GLU A 139 18.33 4.49 -3.41
C GLU A 139 19.49 3.90 -4.21
N GLU A 140 20.08 2.80 -3.74
CA GLU A 140 21.27 2.21 -4.33
C GLU A 140 20.97 1.29 -5.52
N LEU A 141 19.86 0.53 -5.46
CA LEU A 141 19.56 -0.55 -6.41
C LEU A 141 18.23 -0.35 -7.14
N GLY A 142 17.43 0.62 -6.70
CA GLY A 142 16.10 0.84 -7.22
C GLY A 142 16.07 1.58 -8.56
N ARG A 143 14.97 1.39 -9.29
CA ARG A 143 14.61 2.21 -10.44
C ARG A 143 13.17 2.65 -10.30
N ILE A 144 12.96 3.96 -10.33
CA ILE A 144 11.63 4.56 -10.19
C ILE A 144 11.25 5.22 -11.51
N ARG A 145 10.03 4.95 -11.99
CA ARG A 145 9.42 5.65 -13.14
C ARG A 145 8.02 6.10 -12.76
N CYS A 146 7.68 7.33 -13.13
CA CYS A 146 6.41 7.93 -12.77
C CYS A 146 5.65 8.39 -14.01
N TYR A 147 4.33 8.25 -13.95
CA TYR A 147 3.39 8.66 -14.99
C TYR A 147 2.33 9.56 -14.36
N ASP A 148 2.59 10.86 -14.38
CA ASP A 148 1.79 11.86 -13.66
C ASP A 148 0.33 11.89 -14.09
N ASP A 149 0.08 11.83 -15.41
CA ASP A 149 -1.27 11.93 -16.00
C ASP A 149 -2.23 10.82 -15.54
N ILE A 150 -1.68 9.68 -15.13
CA ILE A 150 -2.44 8.51 -14.66
C ILE A 150 -2.16 8.18 -13.19
N SER A 151 -1.37 9.01 -12.49
CA SER A 151 -0.98 8.82 -11.09
C SER A 151 -0.39 7.43 -10.77
N LEU A 152 0.48 6.93 -11.67
CA LEU A 152 1.17 5.65 -11.51
C LEU A 152 2.65 5.86 -11.18
N CYS A 153 3.14 5.16 -10.16
CA CYS A 153 4.56 5.03 -9.87
C CYS A 153 5.00 3.57 -10.00
N VAL A 154 6.06 3.32 -10.76
CA VAL A 154 6.67 2.01 -10.95
C VAL A 154 7.95 1.98 -10.12
N VAL A 155 8.02 1.06 -9.16
CA VAL A 155 9.18 0.88 -8.28
C VAL A 155 9.78 -0.48 -8.54
N GLN A 156 10.97 -0.50 -9.13
CA GLN A 156 11.75 -1.72 -9.33
C GLN A 156 12.86 -1.80 -8.28
N VAL A 157 12.94 -2.88 -7.51
CA VAL A 157 13.98 -3.10 -6.48
C VAL A 157 14.24 -4.61 -6.34
N PRO A 158 15.43 -5.09 -5.92
CA PRO A 158 15.74 -6.51 -6.02
C PRO A 158 14.81 -7.45 -5.22
N GLU A 159 14.46 -7.10 -3.99
CA GLU A 159 13.63 -7.91 -3.09
C GLU A 159 12.45 -7.10 -2.57
N PRO A 160 11.35 -7.76 -2.13
CA PRO A 160 10.22 -7.08 -1.53
C PRO A 160 10.61 -6.27 -0.28
N ILE A 161 10.01 -5.09 -0.15
CA ILE A 161 10.36 -4.06 0.82
C ILE A 161 9.17 -3.68 1.70
N HIS A 162 9.45 -3.04 2.83
CA HIS A 162 8.45 -2.54 3.78
C HIS A 162 7.56 -1.45 3.17
N TYR A 163 6.28 -1.42 3.54
CA TYR A 163 5.34 -0.44 2.97
C TYR A 163 5.75 1.00 3.21
N TYR A 164 6.18 1.33 4.44
CA TYR A 164 6.70 2.68 4.72
C TYR A 164 7.83 3.08 3.77
N ALA A 165 8.73 2.17 3.36
CA ALA A 165 9.74 2.48 2.36
C ALA A 165 9.14 2.63 0.94
N LEU A 166 8.31 1.68 0.51
CA LEU A 166 7.69 1.67 -0.81
C LEU A 166 6.81 2.91 -1.07
N PHE A 167 6.02 3.30 -0.08
CA PHE A 167 5.08 4.42 -0.23
C PHE A 167 5.73 5.77 0.02
N SER A 168 6.87 5.83 0.71
CA SER A 168 7.73 7.03 0.76
C SER A 168 8.16 7.49 -0.63
N VAL A 169 8.65 6.55 -1.45
CA VAL A 169 9.20 6.88 -2.78
C VAL A 169 8.14 7.02 -3.87
N SER A 170 6.90 6.64 -3.57
CA SER A 170 5.74 6.79 -4.45
C SER A 170 4.73 7.81 -3.91
N LYS A 171 5.14 8.67 -2.96
CA LYS A 171 4.34 9.75 -2.41
C LYS A 171 3.80 10.65 -3.52
N GLY A 172 2.51 10.97 -3.45
CA GLY A 172 1.82 11.77 -4.49
C GLY A 172 1.24 10.96 -5.65
N TYR A 173 1.56 9.67 -5.77
CA TYR A 173 0.97 8.75 -6.75
C TYR A 173 -0.04 7.83 -6.06
N ASP A 174 -1.10 7.50 -6.79
CA ASP A 174 -2.26 6.77 -6.29
C ASP A 174 -2.20 5.26 -6.60
N VAL A 175 -1.41 4.87 -7.60
CA VAL A 175 -1.20 3.47 -7.99
C VAL A 175 0.29 3.17 -8.01
N VAL A 176 0.67 2.00 -7.49
CA VAL A 176 2.05 1.52 -7.48
C VAL A 176 2.14 0.19 -8.20
N LEU A 177 3.06 0.09 -9.16
CA LEU A 177 3.53 -1.19 -9.71
C LEU A 177 4.90 -1.49 -9.09
N SER A 178 4.95 -2.50 -8.24
CA SER A 178 6.18 -2.99 -7.64
C SER A 178 6.74 -4.14 -8.47
N GLY A 179 8.01 -4.05 -8.85
CA GLY A 179 8.71 -5.08 -9.60
C GLY A 179 9.97 -5.56 -8.89
N TYR A 180 10.09 -6.86 -8.68
CA TYR A 180 11.20 -7.48 -7.98
C TYR A 180 12.03 -8.41 -8.86
N SER A 181 13.22 -8.80 -8.37
CA SER A 181 14.02 -9.85 -9.01
C SER A 181 13.19 -11.13 -9.19
N ARG A 182 13.64 -12.00 -10.10
CA ARG A 182 12.93 -13.24 -10.46
C ARG A 182 11.52 -13.00 -11.01
N ASN A 183 11.28 -11.82 -11.57
CA ASN A 183 10.07 -11.48 -12.30
C ASN A 183 8.78 -11.55 -11.46
N ARG A 184 8.85 -11.04 -10.24
CA ARG A 184 7.73 -10.98 -9.29
C ARG A 184 7.19 -9.57 -9.29
N HIS A 185 5.87 -9.42 -9.40
CA HIS A 185 5.24 -8.10 -9.48
C HIS A 185 3.95 -8.04 -8.68
N GLU A 186 3.63 -6.86 -8.17
CA GLU A 186 2.35 -6.54 -7.53
C GLU A 186 1.87 -5.16 -8.01
N ILE A 187 0.55 -5.00 -8.16
CA ILE A 187 -0.07 -3.70 -8.45
C ILE A 187 -1.00 -3.34 -7.29
N GLU A 188 -0.82 -2.17 -6.70
CA GLU A 188 -1.62 -1.72 -5.56
C GLU A 188 -2.21 -0.33 -5.81
N GLN A 189 -3.50 -0.19 -5.50
CA GLN A 189 -4.15 1.12 -5.43
C GLN A 189 -4.16 1.61 -3.98
N LYS A 190 -3.51 2.74 -3.73
CA LYS A 190 -3.30 3.26 -2.38
C LYS A 190 -4.60 3.70 -1.71
N TYR A 191 -4.52 3.79 -0.39
CA TYR A 191 -5.58 4.33 0.46
C TYR A 191 -5.92 5.80 0.15
N THR A 192 -5.02 6.54 -0.50
CA THR A 192 -5.26 7.92 -0.97
C THR A 192 -6.44 8.07 -1.92
N GLN A 193 -6.86 6.99 -2.60
CA GLN A 193 -8.08 6.97 -3.43
C GLN A 193 -9.33 6.49 -2.66
N PHE A 194 -9.18 5.98 -1.43
CA PHE A 194 -10.27 5.54 -0.56
C PHE A 194 -10.84 6.69 0.27
N VAL A 195 -9.99 7.65 0.64
CA VAL A 195 -10.36 8.82 1.45
C VAL A 195 -10.32 10.12 0.65
N ASN A 196 -10.99 11.14 1.16
CA ASN A 196 -10.87 12.49 0.62
C ASN A 196 -9.62 13.16 1.19
N LEU A 197 -8.70 13.53 0.30
CA LEU A 197 -7.52 14.32 0.62
C LEU A 197 -7.83 15.81 0.47
N ALA A 198 -7.52 16.58 1.50
CA ALA A 198 -7.57 18.04 1.42
C ALA A 198 -6.35 18.63 0.69
N SER A 199 -5.23 17.90 0.68
CA SER A 199 -3.93 18.37 0.18
C SER A 199 -3.77 18.26 -1.34
N ARG A 200 -4.45 17.31 -1.99
CA ARG A 200 -4.36 17.12 -3.45
C ARG A 200 -5.63 16.51 -4.04
N ARG A 201 -5.83 16.73 -5.33
CA ARG A 201 -6.85 16.06 -6.14
C ARG A 201 -6.35 14.66 -6.53
N THR A 202 -7.27 13.72 -6.67
CA THR A 202 -6.98 12.34 -7.07
C THR A 202 -7.82 11.95 -8.28
N LEU A 203 -7.35 10.96 -9.03
CA LEU A 203 -8.16 10.24 -10.00
C LEU A 203 -9.07 9.23 -9.27
N PRO A 204 -10.23 8.85 -9.85
CA PRO A 204 -11.09 7.86 -9.24
C PRO A 204 -10.41 6.48 -9.23
N ARG A 205 -10.72 5.67 -8.23
CA ARG A 205 -10.22 4.30 -8.20
C ARG A 205 -10.77 3.45 -9.36
N LEU A 206 -10.00 2.49 -9.82
CA LEU A 206 -10.35 1.61 -10.94
C LEU A 206 -10.78 0.24 -10.43
N GLU A 207 -11.77 -0.37 -11.08
CA GLU A 207 -12.06 -1.79 -10.90
C GLU A 207 -11.04 -2.60 -11.69
N LEU A 208 -10.26 -3.47 -11.04
CA LEU A 208 -9.14 -4.16 -11.68
C LEU A 208 -9.52 -5.48 -12.37
N ALA A 209 -10.81 -5.86 -12.38
CA ALA A 209 -11.26 -7.16 -12.89
C ALA A 209 -10.93 -7.37 -14.38
N THR A 210 -11.10 -6.33 -15.21
CA THR A 210 -10.75 -6.40 -16.64
C THR A 210 -9.25 -6.60 -16.83
N LEU A 211 -8.42 -5.81 -16.15
CA LEU A 211 -6.97 -5.94 -16.19
C LEU A 211 -6.51 -7.31 -15.69
N CYS A 212 -7.10 -7.80 -14.59
CA CYS A 212 -6.82 -9.11 -14.02
C CYS A 212 -7.09 -10.24 -15.02
N LYS A 213 -8.22 -10.18 -15.74
CA LYS A 213 -8.55 -11.12 -16.81
C LYS A 213 -7.51 -11.06 -17.94
N THR A 214 -7.19 -9.87 -18.43
CA THR A 214 -6.20 -9.68 -19.49
C THR A 214 -4.80 -10.17 -19.08
N LEU A 215 -4.41 -9.98 -17.83
CA LEU A 215 -3.15 -10.50 -17.29
C LEU A 215 -3.10 -12.02 -17.29
N ASN A 216 -4.20 -12.69 -16.91
CA ASN A 216 -4.30 -14.16 -17.00
C ASN A 216 -4.16 -14.66 -18.44
N GLU A 217 -4.80 -14.00 -19.40
CA GLU A 217 -4.67 -14.32 -20.83
C GLU A 217 -3.23 -14.10 -21.34
N LEU A 218 -2.57 -13.03 -20.90
CA LEU A 218 -1.19 -12.72 -21.25
C LEU A 218 -0.19 -13.70 -20.61
N GLU A 219 -0.46 -14.16 -19.39
CA GLU A 219 0.34 -15.17 -18.69
C GLU A 219 0.33 -16.50 -19.48
N GLU A 220 -0.85 -16.93 -19.92
CA GLU A 220 -1.02 -18.12 -20.77
C GLU A 220 -0.35 -17.95 -22.14
N TYR A 221 -0.51 -16.77 -22.76
CA TYR A 221 0.14 -16.46 -24.04
C TYR A 221 1.67 -16.51 -23.91
N ALA A 222 2.24 -15.90 -22.86
CA ALA A 222 3.67 -15.91 -22.59
C ALA A 222 4.22 -17.32 -22.34
N ALA A 223 3.48 -18.16 -21.61
CA ALA A 223 3.83 -19.56 -21.40
C ALA A 223 3.91 -20.34 -22.73
N LYS A 224 2.88 -20.25 -23.57
CA LYS A 224 2.86 -20.89 -24.91
C LYS A 224 3.95 -20.35 -25.82
N ALA A 225 4.24 -19.05 -25.77
CA ALA A 225 5.31 -18.44 -26.55
C ALA A 225 6.70 -18.96 -26.14
N ALA A 226 6.91 -19.17 -24.84
CA ALA A 226 8.13 -19.80 -24.32
C ALA A 226 8.28 -21.25 -24.79
N GLU A 227 7.20 -22.04 -24.73
CA GLU A 227 7.17 -23.43 -25.20
C GLU A 227 7.49 -23.56 -26.70
N ARG A 228 6.92 -22.69 -27.54
CA ARG A 228 7.21 -22.68 -28.99
C ARG A 228 8.70 -22.46 -29.28
N ARG A 229 9.39 -21.66 -28.46
CA ARG A 229 10.83 -21.42 -28.58
C ARG A 229 11.66 -22.64 -28.14
N THR A 230 11.22 -23.35 -27.11
CA THR A 230 11.91 -24.57 -26.63
C THR A 230 11.59 -25.82 -27.44
N ILE A 231 10.47 -25.91 -28.17
CA ILE A 231 10.15 -27.07 -29.02
C ILE A 231 11.16 -27.24 -30.19
N GLY A 232 11.89 -26.19 -30.57
CA GLY A 232 13.06 -26.28 -31.45
C GLY A 232 14.31 -26.92 -30.79
N ALA A 233 14.33 -27.05 -29.47
CA ALA A 233 15.43 -27.56 -28.64
C ALA A 233 14.94 -28.64 -27.66
N MET A 234 14.98 -29.90 -28.13
CA MET A 234 14.76 -31.14 -27.36
C MET A 234 13.33 -31.47 -26.90
N ARG A 235 12.78 -32.47 -27.59
CA ARG A 235 11.71 -33.36 -27.15
C ARG A 235 12.08 -34.07 -25.83
N ARG A 236 11.10 -34.11 -24.92
CA ARG A 236 10.95 -35.03 -23.77
C ARG A 236 11.86 -34.79 -22.55
N ARG A 237 11.35 -33.98 -21.61
CA ARG A 237 11.38 -34.34 -20.19
C ARG A 237 9.95 -34.35 -19.66
N SER A 238 9.63 -35.34 -18.83
CA SER A 238 8.34 -35.45 -18.15
C SER A 238 7.99 -34.12 -17.50
N ALA A 239 6.90 -33.49 -17.95
CA ALA A 239 6.39 -32.27 -17.36
C ALA A 239 5.94 -32.61 -15.94
N LYS A 240 6.76 -32.25 -14.96
CA LYS A 240 6.26 -32.04 -13.60
C LYS A 240 5.14 -31.03 -13.74
N LYS A 241 3.95 -31.36 -13.22
CA LYS A 241 2.79 -30.45 -13.22
C LYS A 241 3.24 -29.15 -12.56
N GLU A 242 3.51 -28.10 -13.35
CA GLU A 242 3.73 -26.76 -12.81
C GLU A 242 2.39 -26.33 -12.19
N SER A 243 2.46 -25.79 -10.98
CA SER A 243 1.31 -25.19 -10.31
C SER A 243 0.72 -24.11 -11.21
N GLN A 244 -0.60 -24.13 -11.39
CA GLN A 244 -1.25 -23.16 -12.25
C GLN A 244 -1.30 -21.81 -11.54
N MET A 245 -0.49 -20.86 -12.00
CA MET A 245 -0.48 -19.50 -11.46
C MET A 245 -1.60 -18.66 -12.09
N THR A 246 -2.30 -17.87 -11.29
CA THR A 246 -3.42 -17.03 -11.73
C THR A 246 -3.38 -15.68 -11.01
N TRP A 247 -3.46 -14.60 -11.80
CA TRP A 247 -3.64 -13.25 -11.29
C TRP A 247 -5.02 -13.13 -10.64
N LYS A 248 -5.04 -12.58 -9.42
CA LYS A 248 -6.25 -12.23 -8.69
C LYS A 248 -6.23 -10.76 -8.32
N CYS A 249 -7.42 -10.17 -8.23
CA CYS A 249 -7.59 -8.79 -7.80
C CYS A 249 -8.67 -8.67 -6.73
N GLU A 250 -8.45 -7.72 -5.82
CA GLU A 250 -9.44 -7.31 -4.83
C GLU A 250 -10.53 -6.41 -5.41
N ARG A 251 -11.59 -6.17 -4.64
CA ARG A 251 -12.68 -5.29 -5.06
C ARG A 251 -12.26 -3.84 -4.90
N VAL A 252 -12.83 -2.97 -5.72
CA VAL A 252 -12.58 -1.51 -5.68
C VAL A 252 -12.86 -0.87 -4.30
N VAL A 253 -13.77 -1.48 -3.54
CA VAL A 253 -14.19 -1.04 -2.20
C VAL A 253 -13.28 -1.51 -1.06
N ASP A 254 -12.29 -2.35 -1.34
CA ASP A 254 -11.31 -2.76 -0.32
C ASP A 254 -10.30 -1.63 -0.11
N THR A 255 -9.66 -1.51 1.06
CA THR A 255 -8.92 -0.28 1.44
C THR A 255 -7.63 -0.06 0.63
N GLY A 256 -6.96 -1.15 0.25
CA GLY A 256 -5.82 -1.16 -0.66
C GLY A 256 -5.95 -2.28 -1.69
N PRO A 257 -6.74 -2.09 -2.77
CA PRO A 257 -6.95 -3.14 -3.75
C PRO A 257 -5.64 -3.57 -4.38
N LEU A 258 -5.34 -4.84 -4.21
CA LEU A 258 -4.11 -5.47 -4.64
C LEU A 258 -4.41 -6.41 -5.79
N LEU A 259 -3.57 -6.37 -6.82
CA LEU A 259 -3.56 -7.33 -7.91
C LEU A 259 -2.21 -8.06 -7.87
N ARG A 260 -2.27 -9.39 -7.73
CA ARG A 260 -1.09 -10.24 -7.56
C ARG A 260 -1.28 -11.62 -8.19
N LEU A 261 -0.16 -12.29 -8.46
CA LEU A 261 -0.14 -13.66 -8.94
C LEU A 261 -0.22 -14.63 -7.76
N GLU A 262 -1.14 -15.59 -7.81
CA GLU A 262 -1.32 -16.62 -6.79
C GLU A 262 -1.26 -18.02 -7.41
N ASP A 263 -0.85 -19.01 -6.63
CA ASP A 263 -1.03 -20.40 -6.99
C ASP A 263 -2.51 -20.79 -6.86
N SER A 264 -3.14 -21.14 -7.98
CA SER A 264 -4.55 -21.56 -8.01
C SER A 264 -4.78 -22.93 -7.41
N GLU A 265 -3.74 -23.76 -7.25
CA GLU A 265 -3.80 -25.08 -6.64
C GLU A 265 -3.43 -25.04 -5.14
N SER A 266 -3.06 -23.87 -4.60
CA SER A 266 -2.86 -23.71 -3.16
C SER A 266 -4.17 -24.05 -2.42
N PRO A 267 -4.15 -25.01 -1.48
CA PRO A 267 -5.35 -25.41 -0.76
C PRO A 267 -5.91 -24.29 0.13
N GLU A 268 -5.11 -23.27 0.42
CA GLU A 268 -5.52 -22.10 1.20
C GLU A 268 -5.30 -20.83 0.36
N ALA A 269 -6.40 -20.11 0.12
CA ALA A 269 -6.31 -18.73 -0.35
C ALA A 269 -5.71 -17.86 0.76
N MET A 270 -4.89 -16.87 0.40
CA MET A 270 -4.30 -15.96 1.39
C MET A 270 -5.37 -15.35 2.29
N THR A 271 -5.16 -15.44 3.61
CA THR A 271 -6.04 -14.79 4.58
C THR A 271 -5.98 -13.28 4.40
N ARG A 272 -7.04 -12.57 4.78
CA ARG A 272 -7.05 -11.10 4.68
C ARG A 272 -5.84 -10.48 5.39
N ALA A 273 -5.46 -10.97 6.56
CA ALA A 273 -4.25 -10.54 7.27
C ALA A 273 -2.98 -10.66 6.41
N GLN A 274 -2.76 -11.79 5.73
CA GLN A 274 -1.60 -11.99 4.85
C GLN A 274 -1.62 -11.03 3.65
N ARG A 275 -2.81 -10.68 3.13
CA ARG A 275 -2.95 -9.75 2.01
C ARG A 275 -2.53 -8.32 2.39
N TYR A 276 -2.78 -7.93 3.63
CA TYR A 276 -2.46 -6.60 4.15
C TYR A 276 -1.13 -6.52 4.92
N ALA A 277 -0.41 -7.64 5.09
CA ALA A 277 0.95 -7.71 5.62
C ALA A 277 1.93 -6.89 4.77
N HIS A 278 3.18 -6.69 5.20
CA HIS A 278 4.16 -5.99 4.36
C HIS A 278 4.54 -6.84 3.14
N PRO A 279 4.97 -6.23 2.00
CA PRO A 279 5.39 -6.99 0.83
C PRO A 279 6.48 -8.04 1.10
N TYR A 280 7.40 -7.78 2.04
CA TYR A 280 8.44 -8.73 2.43
C TYR A 280 7.96 -9.89 3.32
N GLU A 281 6.75 -9.81 3.83
CA GLU A 281 6.11 -10.85 4.65
C GLU A 281 5.22 -11.77 3.79
N ARG A 282 5.08 -11.46 2.50
CA ARG A 282 4.29 -12.22 1.53
C ARG A 282 5.17 -13.08 0.63
N ASP A 283 4.63 -14.22 0.22
CA ASP A 283 5.21 -14.99 -0.87
C ASP A 283 4.71 -14.46 -2.22
N ILE A 284 5.56 -13.68 -2.90
CA ILE A 284 5.23 -13.08 -4.19
C ILE A 284 5.70 -14.01 -5.32
N GLN A 285 4.74 -14.52 -6.10
CA GLN A 285 5.00 -15.51 -7.14
C GLN A 285 5.71 -14.90 -8.36
N SER A 286 6.55 -15.71 -9.02
CA SER A 286 7.23 -15.36 -10.26
C SER A 286 6.26 -15.47 -11.44
N SER A 287 6.06 -14.36 -12.15
CA SER A 287 5.25 -14.32 -13.38
C SER A 287 6.10 -14.71 -14.59
N LYS A 288 5.45 -15.14 -15.68
CA LYS A 288 6.02 -15.26 -17.02
C LYS A 288 6.00 -13.90 -17.76
N ILE A 289 5.19 -12.94 -17.31
CA ILE A 289 5.09 -11.57 -17.85
C ILE A 289 6.23 -10.73 -17.30
N LYS A 290 7.07 -10.15 -18.18
CA LYS A 290 8.18 -9.30 -17.74
C LYS A 290 7.70 -7.96 -17.19
N LEU A 291 8.48 -7.34 -16.30
CA LEU A 291 8.13 -6.04 -15.71
C LEU A 291 7.82 -4.97 -16.78
N ASN A 292 8.60 -4.90 -17.86
CA ASN A 292 8.35 -3.96 -18.95
C ASN A 292 7.00 -4.22 -19.65
N SER A 293 6.64 -5.49 -19.87
CA SER A 293 5.34 -5.86 -20.43
C SER A 293 4.19 -5.52 -19.48
N MET A 294 4.37 -5.78 -18.18
CA MET A 294 3.43 -5.44 -17.11
C MET A 294 3.19 -3.93 -17.06
N GLU A 295 4.27 -3.15 -17.04
CA GLU A 295 4.24 -1.68 -17.03
C GLU A 295 3.54 -1.14 -18.27
N ARG A 296 3.89 -1.60 -19.47
CA ARG A 296 3.23 -1.16 -20.72
C ARG A 296 1.74 -1.48 -20.73
N LEU A 297 1.36 -2.68 -20.27
CA LEU A 297 -0.04 -3.08 -20.17
C LEU A 297 -0.80 -2.18 -19.18
N LEU A 298 -0.22 -1.94 -18.00
CA LEU A 298 -0.82 -1.12 -16.96
C LEU A 298 -0.96 0.34 -17.40
N VAL A 299 0.08 0.91 -18.01
CA VAL A 299 0.02 2.27 -18.58
C VAL A 299 -1.07 2.36 -19.65
N SER A 300 -1.16 1.38 -20.56
CA SER A 300 -2.21 1.32 -21.58
C SER A 300 -3.60 1.24 -20.96
N TYR A 301 -3.79 0.37 -19.97
CA TYR A 301 -5.04 0.20 -19.23
C TYR A 301 -5.49 1.49 -18.56
N MET A 302 -4.61 2.12 -17.80
CA MET A 302 -4.92 3.33 -17.04
C MET A 302 -5.13 4.54 -17.95
N THR A 303 -4.33 4.68 -19.01
CA THR A 303 -4.49 5.75 -20.01
C THR A 303 -5.84 5.64 -20.72
N HIS A 304 -6.25 4.42 -21.10
CA HIS A 304 -7.57 4.19 -21.68
C HIS A 304 -8.68 4.55 -20.69
N SER A 305 -8.53 4.09 -19.44
CA SER A 305 -9.54 4.26 -18.40
C SER A 305 -9.73 5.72 -17.98
N TYR A 306 -8.65 6.50 -17.90
CA TYR A 306 -8.68 7.90 -17.47
C TYR A 306 -8.79 8.91 -18.61
N ASN A 307 -9.01 8.46 -19.85
CA ASN A 307 -9.16 9.37 -20.98
C ASN A 307 -10.29 10.40 -20.72
N GLY A 308 -9.93 11.68 -20.73
CA GLY A 308 -10.86 12.80 -20.50
C GLY A 308 -11.29 12.98 -19.03
N VAL A 309 -10.70 12.24 -18.08
CA VAL A 309 -11.04 12.34 -16.66
C VAL A 309 -10.23 13.46 -16.01
N THR A 310 -10.91 14.36 -15.31
CA THR A 310 -10.24 15.39 -14.50
C THR A 310 -10.17 14.96 -13.03
N PRO A 311 -9.00 15.05 -12.37
CA PRO A 311 -8.87 14.81 -10.93
C PRO A 311 -9.77 15.71 -10.07
N LYS A 312 -10.30 15.16 -8.98
CA LYS A 312 -11.19 15.86 -8.04
C LYS A 312 -10.72 15.67 -6.59
N LEU A 313 -11.18 16.54 -5.69
CA LEU A 313 -10.90 16.42 -4.25
C LEU A 313 -11.72 15.32 -3.58
N ARG A 314 -12.88 14.98 -4.15
CA ARG A 314 -13.82 14.02 -3.59
C ARG A 314 -14.42 13.15 -4.67
N TRP A 315 -14.27 11.84 -4.46
CA TRP A 315 -14.93 10.80 -5.23
C TRP A 315 -15.83 10.02 -4.26
N THR A 316 -17.15 10.10 -4.45
CA THR A 316 -18.06 9.23 -3.70
C THR A 316 -18.05 7.82 -4.28
N TRP A 317 -18.52 6.83 -3.52
CA TRP A 317 -18.68 5.47 -4.06
C TRP A 317 -19.58 5.42 -5.29
N ASN A 318 -20.64 6.26 -5.32
CA ASN A 318 -21.47 6.40 -6.51
C ASN A 318 -20.70 6.95 -7.71
N ASP A 319 -19.84 7.95 -7.50
CA ASP A 319 -18.99 8.49 -8.57
C ASP A 319 -18.02 7.42 -9.10
N ILE A 320 -17.38 6.66 -8.20
CA ILE A 320 -16.42 5.60 -8.55
C ILE A 320 -17.12 4.48 -9.34
N HIS A 321 -18.28 4.00 -8.88
CA HIS A 321 -19.02 2.95 -9.59
C HIS A 321 -19.56 3.46 -10.93
N HIS A 322 -20.09 4.68 -10.98
CA HIS A 322 -20.56 5.27 -12.23
C HIS A 322 -19.40 5.43 -13.22
N PHE A 323 -18.26 5.95 -12.76
CA PHE A 323 -17.05 6.08 -13.57
C PHE A 323 -16.62 4.73 -14.14
N ASN A 324 -16.44 3.71 -13.31
CA ASN A 324 -16.00 2.40 -13.79
C ASN A 324 -16.97 1.75 -14.78
N LYS A 325 -18.28 1.90 -14.58
CA LYS A 325 -19.31 1.44 -15.52
C LYS A 325 -19.29 2.19 -16.86
N SER A 326 -18.79 3.42 -16.88
CA SER A 326 -18.73 4.23 -18.10
C SER A 326 -17.55 3.85 -19.01
N ILE A 327 -16.57 3.11 -18.50
CA ILE A 327 -15.37 2.74 -19.26
C ILE A 327 -15.71 1.65 -20.29
N ARG A 328 -15.42 1.93 -21.56
CA ARG A 328 -15.66 1.03 -22.69
C ARG A 328 -14.43 0.15 -22.96
N TYR A 329 -14.28 -0.92 -22.18
CA TYR A 329 -13.16 -1.86 -22.33
C TYR A 329 -13.21 -2.69 -23.61
N ASP A 330 -14.37 -2.77 -24.28
CA ASP A 330 -14.51 -3.35 -25.62
C ASP A 330 -13.62 -2.66 -26.67
N ASN A 331 -13.32 -1.38 -26.45
CA ASN A 331 -12.45 -0.56 -27.28
C ASN A 331 -10.97 -0.56 -26.84
N TRP A 332 -10.66 -1.11 -25.66
CA TRP A 332 -9.29 -1.25 -25.20
C TRP A 332 -8.65 -2.46 -25.88
N LYS A 333 -7.77 -2.21 -26.85
CA LYS A 333 -7.07 -3.27 -27.60
C LYS A 333 -5.69 -3.50 -27.01
N VAL A 334 -5.35 -4.77 -26.83
CA VAL A 334 -4.05 -5.18 -26.29
C VAL A 334 -3.36 -6.09 -27.30
N ASP A 335 -2.15 -5.72 -27.67
CA ASP A 335 -1.29 -6.52 -28.55
C ASP A 335 -0.36 -7.38 -27.69
N PHE A 336 -0.76 -8.63 -27.44
CA PHE A 336 0.03 -9.59 -26.66
C PHE A 336 1.36 -9.93 -27.34
N GLU A 337 1.41 -9.96 -28.67
CA GLU A 337 2.65 -10.28 -29.38
C GLU A 337 3.67 -9.18 -29.15
N SER A 338 3.29 -7.91 -29.30
CA SER A 338 4.15 -6.76 -28.99
C SER A 338 4.62 -6.78 -27.54
N LEU A 339 3.73 -7.06 -26.58
CA LEU A 339 4.07 -7.09 -25.16
C LEU A 339 5.06 -8.21 -24.81
N VAL A 340 4.94 -9.40 -25.41
CA VAL A 340 5.85 -10.53 -25.16
C VAL A 340 7.16 -10.41 -25.94
N THR A 341 7.16 -9.79 -27.11
CA THR A 341 8.37 -9.62 -27.94
C THR A 341 9.23 -8.44 -27.49
N ALA A 342 8.63 -7.33 -27.05
CA ALA A 342 9.36 -6.16 -26.54
C ALA A 342 10.01 -6.36 -25.15
N ALA A 343 9.87 -7.55 -24.60
CA ALA A 343 10.50 -7.99 -23.36
C ALA A 343 11.82 -8.75 -23.57
N LEU A 344 12.22 -8.91 -24.84
CA LEU A 344 13.57 -9.27 -25.29
C LEU A 344 14.41 -8.00 -25.41
#